data_AF-K6XNV8-F1
#
_entry.id   AF-K6XNV8-F1
#
_cell.length_a   1.000
_cell.length_b   1.000
_cell.length_c   1.000
_cell.angle_alpha   90.00
_cell.angle_beta   90.00
_cell.angle_gamma   90.00
#
_symmetry.space_group_name_H-M   'P 1'
#
loop_
_entity.id
_entity.type
_entity.pdbx_description
1 polymer ?
#
loop_
_entity_poly.entity_id
_entity_poly.type
_entity_poly.pdbx_seq_one_letter_code
_entity_poly.pdbx_strand_id
1 'polypeptide(L)'
;MYNPDDTSDMDWEDRQEYNKVQLTKIKLGDLKKTIVELMGPPDISEAKQVNGTQLQVMFYRTTWNQSDGITTQDECTPLLFENDKLIAWGEGTYQNYLKL
;
A
#
# COMPACT_ATOMS: atom_id res chain seq x y z
N MET A 1 -21.75 9.65 8.12
CA MET A 1 -20.81 9.08 9.11
C MET A 1 -19.87 8.22 8.29
N TYR A 2 -18.61 8.62 8.13
CA TYR A 2 -17.64 7.88 7.30
C TYR A 2 -17.21 6.63 8.07
N ASN A 3 -17.61 5.46 7.60
CA ASN A 3 -17.19 4.19 8.19
C ASN A 3 -15.90 3.73 7.49
N PRO A 4 -14.81 3.40 8.20
CA PRO A 4 -13.58 2.95 7.54
C PRO A 4 -13.74 1.62 6.76
N ASP A 5 -14.79 0.84 7.05
CA ASP A 5 -15.18 -0.34 6.26
C ASP A 5 -15.88 0.00 4.94
N ASP A 6 -16.27 1.26 4.71
CA ASP A 6 -17.01 1.72 3.51
C ASP A 6 -16.10 1.83 2.27
N THR A 7 -14.79 1.64 2.45
CA THR A 7 -13.83 1.67 1.34
C THR A 7 -13.81 0.40 0.50
N SER A 8 -14.33 -0.73 1.02
CA SER A 8 -14.50 -1.96 0.23
C SER A 8 -15.71 -1.90 -0.70
N ASP A 9 -16.67 -1.02 -0.42
CA ASP A 9 -17.89 -0.82 -1.21
C ASP A 9 -17.77 0.36 -2.21
N MET A 10 -16.63 1.05 -2.22
CA MET A 10 -16.34 2.08 -3.22
C MET A 10 -16.16 1.44 -4.61
N ASP A 11 -16.73 2.09 -5.62
CA ASP A 11 -16.39 1.77 -7.00
C ASP A 11 -14.87 1.89 -7.19
N TRP A 12 -14.30 0.99 -7.99
CA TRP A 12 -12.86 0.84 -8.12
C TRP A 12 -12.15 2.13 -8.61
N GLU A 13 -12.87 3.00 -9.34
CA GLU A 13 -12.40 4.32 -9.76
C GLU A 13 -12.24 5.28 -8.57
N ASP A 14 -13.27 5.38 -7.73
CA ASP A 14 -13.27 6.24 -6.53
C ASP A 14 -12.21 5.78 -5.53
N ARG A 15 -12.06 4.46 -5.35
CA ARG A 15 -11.05 3.87 -4.48
C ARG A 15 -9.63 4.24 -4.92
N GLN A 16 -9.39 4.27 -6.22
CA GLN A 16 -8.09 4.62 -6.78
C GLN A 16 -7.77 6.11 -6.56
N GLU A 17 -8.71 7.01 -6.85
CA GLU A 17 -8.52 8.45 -6.60
C GLU A 17 -8.33 8.73 -5.11
N TYR A 18 -9.10 8.05 -4.26
CA TYR A 18 -8.95 8.13 -2.82
C TYR A 18 -7.54 7.73 -2.37
N ASN A 19 -7.05 6.56 -2.83
CA ASN A 19 -5.70 6.07 -2.50
C ASN A 19 -4.62 7.05 -2.95
N LYS A 20 -4.72 7.61 -4.16
CA LYS A 20 -3.79 8.65 -4.64
C LYS A 20 -3.74 9.84 -3.69
N VAL A 21 -4.90 10.33 -3.25
CA VAL A 21 -4.98 11.48 -2.34
C VAL A 21 -4.40 11.13 -0.97
N GLN A 22 -4.69 9.96 -0.40
CA GLN A 22 -4.16 9.59 0.92
C GLN A 22 -2.65 9.37 0.91
N LEU A 23 -2.08 8.87 -0.19
CA LEU A 23 -0.63 8.71 -0.32
C LEU A 23 0.13 10.03 -0.24
N THR A 24 -0.49 11.16 -0.62
CA THR A 24 0.12 12.48 -0.42
C THR A 24 0.23 12.89 1.06
N LYS A 25 -0.49 12.21 1.95
CA LYS A 25 -0.60 12.55 3.37
C LYS A 25 0.25 11.66 4.28
N ILE A 26 0.60 10.45 3.84
CA ILE A 26 1.44 9.53 4.63
C ILE A 26 2.88 10.03 4.68
N LYS A 27 3.57 9.71 5.77
CA LYS A 27 4.95 10.11 6.03
C LYS A 27 5.76 8.92 6.52
N LEU A 28 7.06 8.96 6.25
CA LEU A 28 7.98 7.97 6.83
C LEU A 28 7.89 8.02 8.36
N GLY A 29 7.85 6.84 8.98
CA GLY A 29 7.63 6.65 10.40
C GLY A 29 6.16 6.46 10.81
N ASP A 30 5.20 6.71 9.90
CA ASP A 30 3.79 6.45 10.17
C ASP A 30 3.55 4.98 10.49
N LEU A 31 2.63 4.75 11.43
CA LEU A 31 2.29 3.41 11.86
C LEU A 31 1.43 2.71 10.80
N LYS A 32 1.73 1.45 10.52
CA LYS A 32 0.96 0.57 9.65
C LYS A 32 -0.53 0.62 9.96
N LYS A 33 -0.89 0.54 11.24
CA LYS A 33 -2.27 0.61 11.70
C LYS A 33 -2.96 1.90 11.24
N THR A 34 -2.31 3.05 11.40
CA THR A 34 -2.86 4.35 10.98
C THR A 34 -3.03 4.42 9.47
N ILE A 35 -2.09 3.86 8.70
CA ILE A 35 -2.21 3.80 7.24
C ILE A 35 -3.37 2.90 6.82
N VAL A 36 -3.55 1.74 7.45
CA VAL A 36 -4.68 0.84 7.16
C VAL A 36 -6.02 1.45 7.58
N GLU A 37 -6.08 2.18 8.70
CA GLU A 37 -7.29 2.91 9.12
C GLU A 37 -7.63 4.06 8.15
N LEU A 38 -6.61 4.73 7.60
CA LEU A 38 -6.77 5.83 6.64
C LEU A 38 -7.12 5.34 5.24
N MET A 39 -6.40 4.33 4.77
CA MET A 39 -6.44 3.84 3.40
C MET A 39 -7.28 2.59 3.24
N GLY A 40 -7.83 1.99 4.29
CA GLY A 40 -8.49 0.68 4.23
C GLY A 40 -7.49 -0.47 4.08
N PRO A 41 -7.96 -1.71 3.85
CA PRO A 41 -7.08 -2.86 3.64
C PRO A 41 -6.30 -2.71 2.31
N PRO A 42 -5.06 -3.24 2.25
CA PRO A 42 -4.31 -3.27 1.00
C PRO A 42 -4.84 -4.34 0.04
N ASP A 43 -4.61 -4.15 -1.26
CA ASP A 43 -4.97 -5.12 -2.30
C ASP A 43 -4.11 -6.38 -2.21
N ILE A 44 -2.82 -6.21 -1.95
CA ILE A 44 -1.83 -7.29 -1.78
C ILE A 44 -0.96 -6.97 -0.57
N SER A 45 -0.59 -8.01 0.19
CA SER A 45 0.39 -7.85 1.26
C SER A 45 1.33 -9.05 1.33
N GLU A 46 2.61 -8.76 1.54
CA GLU A 46 3.65 -9.76 1.76
C GLU A 46 4.47 -9.38 2.99
N ALA A 47 4.98 -10.38 3.72
CA ALA A 47 5.82 -10.14 4.88
C ALA A 47 6.90 -11.21 5.01
N LYS A 48 8.05 -10.80 5.56
CA LYS A 48 9.15 -11.70 5.93
C LYS A 48 9.85 -11.21 7.19
N GLN A 49 10.55 -12.11 7.86
CA GLN A 49 11.50 -11.75 8.92
C GLN A 49 12.93 -11.86 8.40
N VAL A 50 13.71 -10.82 8.67
CA VAL A 50 15.14 -10.76 8.35
C VAL A 50 15.89 -10.34 9.61
N ASN A 51 16.80 -11.19 10.09
CA ASN A 51 17.65 -10.89 11.26
C ASN A 51 16.88 -10.39 12.50
N GLY A 52 15.67 -10.90 12.74
CA GLY A 52 14.81 -10.50 13.86
C GLY A 52 13.97 -9.25 13.61
N THR A 53 14.13 -8.60 12.46
CA THR A 53 13.31 -7.47 12.01
C THR A 53 12.15 -7.98 11.16
N GLN A 54 10.93 -7.49 11.45
CA GLN A 54 9.76 -7.79 10.64
C GLN A 54 9.66 -6.78 9.49
N LEU A 55 9.72 -7.27 8.26
CA LEU A 55 9.48 -6.49 7.05
C LEU A 55 8.12 -6.88 6.47
N GLN A 56 7.32 -5.89 6.10
CA GLN A 56 6.04 -6.10 5.44
C GLN A 56 5.89 -5.08 4.31
N VAL A 57 5.49 -5.54 3.12
CA VAL A 57 5.11 -4.66 2.02
C VAL A 57 3.61 -4.77 1.78
N MET A 58 2.95 -3.63 1.63
CA MET A 58 1.54 -3.51 1.28
C MET A 58 1.41 -2.80 -0.04
N PHE A 59 0.54 -3.27 -0.92
CA PHE A 59 0.28 -2.68 -2.22
C PHE A 59 -1.12 -2.09 -2.21
N TYR A 60 -1.21 -0.80 -2.56
CA TYR A 60 -2.48 -0.12 -2.76
C TYR A 60 -2.61 0.27 -4.23
N ARG A 61 -3.75 -0.03 -4.83
CA ARG A 61 -4.04 0.36 -6.21
C ARG A 61 -4.09 1.88 -6.35
N THR A 62 -3.31 2.41 -7.28
CA THR A 62 -3.18 3.85 -7.52
C THR A 62 -3.17 4.21 -8.99
N THR A 63 -2.88 3.27 -9.89
CA THR A 63 -2.88 3.52 -11.32
C THR A 63 -3.94 2.66 -12.00
N TRP A 64 -4.52 3.20 -13.08
CA TRP A 64 -5.37 2.43 -13.97
C TRP A 64 -4.52 2.10 -15.18
N ASN A 65 -4.30 0.81 -15.44
CA ASN A 65 -3.69 0.38 -16.68
C ASN A 65 -4.78 -0.26 -17.54
N GLN A 66 -5.20 0.45 -18.59
CA GLN A 66 -5.89 -0.19 -19.69
C GLN A 66 -4.86 -1.01 -20.46
N SER A 67 -5.25 -2.24 -20.83
CA SER A 67 -4.63 -3.05 -21.88
C SER A 67 -3.57 -4.07 -21.43
N ASP A 68 -4.01 -5.32 -21.27
CA ASP A 68 -3.37 -6.59 -21.71
C ASP A 68 -4.06 -7.79 -21.03
N GLY A 69 -4.53 -7.62 -19.78
CA GLY A 69 -5.15 -8.71 -19.01
C GLY A 69 -4.18 -9.44 -18.08
N ILE A 70 -3.04 -8.82 -17.78
CA ILE A 70 -2.08 -9.25 -16.76
C ILE A 70 -2.04 -8.17 -15.68
N THR A 71 -2.49 -8.49 -14.46
CA THR A 71 -2.34 -7.60 -13.30
C THR A 71 -0.88 -7.64 -12.86
N THR A 72 -0.10 -6.67 -13.33
CA THR A 72 1.31 -6.50 -12.93
C THR A 72 1.36 -5.57 -11.72
N GLN A 73 2.33 -5.76 -10.82
CA GLN A 73 2.57 -4.90 -9.65
C GLN A 73 2.75 -3.40 -10.02
N ASP A 74 2.92 -3.08 -11.31
CA ASP A 74 2.96 -1.73 -11.89
C ASP A 74 1.69 -0.88 -11.66
N GLU A 75 0.54 -1.48 -11.34
CA GLU A 75 -0.70 -0.72 -11.07
C GLU A 75 -0.85 -0.27 -9.61
N CYS A 76 0.05 -0.73 -8.74
CA CYS A 76 -0.01 -0.48 -7.31
C CYS A 76 1.20 0.30 -6.82
N THR A 77 0.98 1.10 -5.79
CA THR A 77 2.05 1.73 -5.03
C THR A 77 2.42 0.85 -3.84
N PRO A 78 3.65 0.29 -3.79
CA PRO A 78 4.13 -0.46 -2.64
C PRO A 78 4.50 0.48 -1.48
N LEU A 79 4.11 0.08 -0.27
CA LEU A 79 4.47 0.69 1.01
C LEU A 79 5.22 -0.36 1.83
N LEU A 80 6.48 -0.09 2.13
CA LEU A 80 7.34 -0.96 2.92
C LEU A 80 7.37 -0.51 4.37
N PHE A 81 7.12 -1.48 5.25
CA PHE A 81 7.11 -1.34 6.68
C PHE A 81 8.24 -2.16 7.31
N GLU A 82 8.86 -1.57 8.31
CA GLU A 82 9.79 -2.23 9.22
C GLU A 82 9.25 -2.09 10.64
N ASN A 83 9.01 -3.22 11.33
CA ASN A 83 8.46 -3.24 12.68
C ASN A 83 7.24 -2.31 12.83
N ASP A 84 6.28 -2.46 11.91
CA ASP A 84 5.04 -1.69 11.80
C ASP A 84 5.19 -0.18 11.51
N LYS A 85 6.37 0.30 11.12
CA LYS A 85 6.60 1.69 10.71
C LYS A 85 6.91 1.80 9.22
N LEU A 86 6.30 2.76 8.54
CA LEU A 86 6.57 3.03 7.13
C LEU A 86 8.02 3.51 6.96
N ILE A 87 8.82 2.79 6.19
CA ILE A 87 10.22 3.14 5.92
C ILE A 87 10.48 3.53 4.47
N ALA A 88 9.61 3.11 3.54
CA ALA A 88 9.68 3.51 2.13
C ALA A 88 8.32 3.32 1.46
N TRP A 89 8.04 4.07 0.40
CA TRP A 89 6.89 3.85 -0.48
C TRP A 89 7.17 4.41 -1.88
N GLY A 90 6.44 3.93 -2.88
CA GLY A 90 6.62 4.37 -4.28
C GLY A 90 7.57 3.49 -5.09
N GLU A 91 7.99 4.01 -6.25
CA GLU A 91 8.81 3.29 -7.22
C GLU A 91 10.09 2.70 -6.59
N GLY A 92 10.43 1.46 -6.95
CA GLY A 92 11.61 0.76 -6.44
C GLY A 92 11.51 0.23 -5.01
N THR A 93 10.47 0.57 -4.24
CA THR A 93 10.28 0.11 -2.85
C THR A 93 10.16 -1.41 -2.76
N TYR A 94 9.44 -2.05 -3.69
CA TYR A 94 9.35 -3.51 -3.70
C TYR A 94 10.69 -4.19 -4.01
N GLN A 95 11.50 -3.60 -4.89
CA GLN A 95 12.86 -4.11 -5.15
C GLN A 95 13.75 -4.00 -3.90
N ASN A 96 13.57 -2.96 -3.09
CA ASN A 96 14.24 -2.86 -1.79
C ASN A 96 13.76 -3.95 -0.83
N TYR A 97 12.45 -4.20 -0.76
CA TYR A 97 11.89 -5.30 0.02
C TYR A 97 12.50 -6.65 -0.38
N LEU A 98 12.64 -6.94 -1.67
CA LEU A 98 13.23 -8.20 -2.13
C LEU A 98 14.71 -8.36 -1.76
N LYS A 99 15.46 -7.26 -1.67
CA LYS A 99 16.91 -7.26 -1.37
C LYS A 99 17.27 -7.34 0.11
N LEU A 100 16.39 -6.85 0.99
CA LEU A 100 16.58 -6.88 2.45
C LEU A 100 16.45 -8.30 2.99
#